data_AF-A0A336N432-F1
#
_entry.id   AF-A0A336N432-F1
#
_cell.length_a   1.000
_cell.length_b   1.000
_cell.length_c   1.000
_cell.angle_alpha   90.00
_cell.angle_beta   90.00
_cell.angle_gamma   90.00
#
_symmetry.space_group_name_H-M   'P 1'
#
loop_
_entity.id
_entity.type
_entity.pdbx_description
1 polymer ?
#
loop_
_entity_poly.entity_id
_entity_poly.type
_entity_poly.pdbx_seq_one_letter_code
_entity_poly.pdbx_strand_id
1 'polypeptide(L)'
;MFQIQDAVSETLLIPLYMRYQESLKPDPIIHDESALRLVPQIDYDFSKFDTAVHSSVGSAIRATYLDNVTKDFIQRHQQPIIVMVGCGLDARHERVGDIGKNTPFYELDLPDVIALRKQMMPLAENEILLPASAFETDWMDTLQTQYPHASFYLLLKAC
;
A
#
# COMPACT_ATOMS: atom_id res chain seq x y z
N MET A 1 -2.60 -14.71 -15.83
CA MET A 1 -1.51 -13.88 -15.27
C MET A 1 -1.71 -12.46 -15.79
N PHE A 2 -1.44 -11.45 -14.97
CA PHE A 2 -1.55 -10.03 -15.30
C PHE A 2 -0.27 -9.52 -15.94
N GLN A 3 -0.40 -8.70 -16.97
CA GLN A 3 0.73 -7.99 -17.58
C GLN A 3 0.80 -6.57 -17.03
N ILE A 4 2.02 -6.12 -16.72
CA ILE A 4 2.29 -4.75 -16.29
C ILE A 4 2.48 -3.89 -17.55
N GLN A 5 1.71 -2.81 -17.65
CA GLN A 5 1.75 -1.88 -18.79
C GLN A 5 2.92 -0.90 -18.62
N ASP A 6 3.46 -0.37 -19.72
CA ASP A 6 4.62 0.55 -19.70
C ASP A 6 4.39 1.83 -18.87
N ALA A 7 3.14 2.26 -18.71
CA ALA A 7 2.78 3.42 -17.89
C ALA A 7 2.88 3.16 -16.38
N VAL A 8 2.93 1.90 -15.98
CA VAL A 8 3.00 1.46 -14.59
C VAL A 8 4.46 1.17 -14.24
N SER A 9 5.02 1.93 -13.28
CA SER A 9 6.45 1.86 -12.98
C SER A 9 6.86 0.50 -12.42
N GLU A 10 7.84 -0.14 -13.05
CA GLU A 10 8.48 -1.38 -12.55
C GLU A 10 8.88 -1.30 -11.06
N THR A 11 9.17 -0.09 -10.56
CA THR A 11 9.58 0.15 -9.17
C THR A 11 8.54 -0.26 -8.13
N LEU A 12 7.23 -0.29 -8.44
CA LEU A 12 6.20 -0.75 -7.49
C LEU A 12 6.22 -2.28 -7.27
N LEU A 13 6.82 -3.04 -8.18
CA LEU A 13 6.94 -4.50 -8.06
C LEU A 13 8.01 -4.90 -7.04
N ILE A 14 9.02 -4.06 -6.85
CA ILE A 14 10.12 -4.31 -5.90
C ILE A 14 9.58 -4.47 -4.47
N PRO A 15 8.90 -3.47 -3.86
CA PRO A 15 8.44 -3.61 -2.49
C PRO A 15 7.39 -4.73 -2.32
N LEU A 16 6.58 -5.01 -3.34
CA LEU A 16 5.66 -6.14 -3.35
C LEU A 16 6.41 -7.48 -3.28
N TYR A 17 7.40 -7.68 -4.16
CA TYR A 17 8.20 -8.89 -4.21
C TYR A 17 9.04 -9.10 -2.95
N MET A 18 9.57 -8.03 -2.37
CA MET A 18 10.32 -8.11 -1.12
C MET A 18 9.45 -8.61 0.04
N ARG A 19 8.19 -8.17 0.12
CA ARG A 19 7.24 -8.67 1.14
C ARG A 19 6.82 -10.11 0.85
N TYR A 20 6.67 -10.49 -0.42
CA TYR A 20 6.44 -11.88 -0.81
C TYR A 20 7.58 -12.80 -0.35
N GLN A 21 8.82 -12.47 -0.67
CA GLN A 21 10.01 -13.22 -0.26
C GLN A 21 10.13 -13.32 1.26
N GLU A 22 9.88 -12.22 1.99
CA GLU A 22 9.88 -12.24 3.46
C GLU A 22 8.78 -13.15 4.02
N SER A 23 7.56 -13.09 3.48
CA SER A 23 6.40 -13.86 3.96
C SER A 23 6.56 -15.37 3.75
N LEU A 24 7.46 -15.80 2.88
CA LEU A 24 7.79 -17.23 2.68
C LEU A 24 8.78 -17.78 3.70
N LYS A 25 9.39 -16.94 4.53
CA LYS A 25 10.37 -17.39 5.53
C LYS A 25 9.70 -18.12 6.69
N PRO A 26 10.40 -19.06 7.36
CA PRO A 26 9.85 -19.77 8.53
C PRO A 26 9.51 -18.86 9.73
N ASP A 27 10.24 -17.75 9.89
CA ASP A 27 10.05 -16.75 10.95
C ASP A 27 10.07 -15.35 10.30
N PRO A 28 8.95 -14.93 9.66
CA PRO A 28 8.93 -13.74 8.83
C PRO A 28 8.78 -12.45 9.67
N ILE A 29 9.51 -11.39 9.30
CA ILE A 29 9.36 -10.05 9.91
C ILE A 29 7.98 -9.45 9.58
N ILE A 30 7.47 -9.76 8.39
CA ILE A 30 6.14 -9.36 7.94
C ILE A 30 5.49 -10.53 7.21
N HIS A 31 4.21 -10.75 7.50
CA HIS A 31 3.38 -11.70 6.78
C HIS A 31 2.34 -10.92 5.95
N ASP A 32 2.53 -10.90 4.63
CA ASP A 32 1.70 -10.16 3.69
C ASP A 32 0.95 -11.15 2.77
N GLU A 33 -0.27 -11.50 3.17
CA GLU A 33 -1.16 -12.40 2.43
C GLU A 33 -1.48 -11.89 1.01
N SER A 34 -1.59 -10.57 0.84
CA SER A 34 -1.81 -9.97 -0.47
C SER A 34 -0.59 -10.14 -1.35
N ALA A 35 0.63 -9.98 -0.82
CA ALA A 35 1.84 -10.25 -1.59
C ALA A 35 1.95 -11.72 -2.00
N LEU A 36 1.67 -12.65 -1.08
CA LEU A 36 1.60 -14.10 -1.36
C LEU A 36 0.59 -14.44 -2.47
N ARG A 37 -0.55 -13.74 -2.48
CA ARG A 37 -1.59 -13.91 -3.50
C ARG A 37 -1.23 -13.25 -4.83
N LEU A 38 -0.69 -12.04 -4.83
CA LEU A 38 -0.52 -11.21 -6.02
C LEU A 38 0.70 -11.60 -6.86
N VAL A 39 1.85 -11.86 -6.24
CA VAL A 39 3.11 -12.11 -6.96
C VAL A 39 2.99 -13.30 -7.95
N PRO A 40 2.43 -14.46 -7.58
CA PRO A 40 2.26 -15.58 -8.52
C PRO A 40 1.33 -15.28 -9.70
N GLN A 41 0.53 -14.22 -9.64
CA GLN A 41 -0.42 -13.85 -10.69
C GLN A 41 0.18 -12.88 -11.71
N ILE A 42 1.36 -12.30 -11.46
CA ILE A 42 1.98 -11.31 -12.34
C ILE A 42 2.94 -12.01 -13.31
N ASP A 43 2.77 -11.74 -14.61
CA ASP A 43 3.67 -12.22 -15.67
C ASP A 43 4.90 -11.31 -15.75
N TYR A 44 5.86 -11.57 -14.86
CA TYR A 44 7.06 -10.76 -14.71
C TYR A 44 8.21 -11.58 -14.14
N ASP A 45 9.42 -11.38 -14.67
CA ASP A 45 10.63 -11.99 -14.12
C ASP A 45 11.10 -11.27 -12.85
N PHE A 46 10.63 -11.76 -11.70
CA PHE A 46 11.04 -11.25 -10.38
C PHE A 46 12.46 -11.65 -9.98
N SER A 47 13.07 -12.66 -10.62
CA SER A 47 14.38 -13.18 -10.22
C SER A 47 15.50 -12.15 -10.38
N LYS A 48 15.29 -11.14 -11.24
CA LYS A 48 16.21 -10.00 -11.37
C LYS A 48 16.33 -9.15 -10.11
N PHE A 49 15.41 -9.30 -9.14
CA PHE A 49 15.47 -8.63 -7.85
C PHE A 49 16.10 -9.48 -6.73
N ASP A 50 16.45 -10.75 -6.99
CA ASP A 50 16.94 -11.67 -5.95
C ASP A 50 18.29 -11.23 -5.35
N THR A 51 19.08 -10.44 -6.08
CA THR A 51 20.35 -9.90 -5.58
C THR A 51 20.16 -8.72 -4.61
N ALA A 52 18.95 -8.16 -4.50
CA ALA A 52 18.61 -7.03 -3.63
C ALA A 52 18.26 -7.48 -2.20
N VAL A 53 19.00 -8.43 -1.64
CA VAL A 53 18.69 -9.06 -0.34
C VAL A 53 18.60 -8.05 0.82
N HIS A 54 19.48 -7.05 0.86
CA HIS A 54 19.41 -5.98 1.86
C HIS A 54 18.13 -5.13 1.71
N SER A 55 17.63 -4.99 0.49
CA SER A 55 16.36 -4.31 0.20
C SER A 55 15.15 -5.14 0.66
N SER A 56 15.26 -6.47 0.72
CA SER A 56 14.19 -7.34 1.22
C SER A 56 13.91 -7.11 2.70
N VAL A 57 14.93 -7.27 3.55
CA VAL A 57 14.81 -7.09 5.01
C VAL A 57 14.45 -5.64 5.35
N GLY A 58 15.09 -4.67 4.70
CA GLY A 58 14.77 -3.26 4.90
C GLY A 58 13.34 -2.90 4.53
N SER A 59 12.82 -3.48 3.43
CA SER A 59 11.41 -3.31 3.02
C SER A 59 10.45 -3.91 4.04
N ALA A 60 10.73 -5.11 4.54
CA ALA A 60 9.93 -5.78 5.55
C ALA A 60 9.88 -4.99 6.87
N ILE A 61 11.03 -4.59 7.41
CA ILE A 61 11.12 -3.80 8.65
C ILE A 61 10.36 -2.48 8.49
N ARG A 62 10.57 -1.78 7.37
CA ARG A 62 9.88 -0.52 7.07
C ARG A 62 8.37 -0.72 6.99
N ALA A 63 7.91 -1.77 6.32
CA ALA A 63 6.49 -2.09 6.24
C ALA A 63 5.89 -2.39 7.62
N THR A 64 6.52 -3.25 8.42
CA THR A 64 6.08 -3.57 9.79
C THR A 64 6.06 -2.34 10.69
N TYR A 65 7.09 -1.50 10.63
CA TYR A 65 7.13 -0.25 11.39
C TYR A 65 5.96 0.67 11.01
N LEU A 66 5.74 0.90 9.72
CA LEU A 66 4.66 1.75 9.24
C LEU A 66 3.27 1.18 9.56
N ASP A 67 3.11 -0.14 9.50
CA ASP A 67 1.87 -0.80 9.91
C ASP A 67 1.59 -0.56 11.41
N ASN A 68 2.61 -0.61 12.26
CA ASN A 68 2.48 -0.29 13.69
C ASN A 68 2.16 1.19 13.91
N VAL A 69 2.83 2.12 13.22
CA VAL A 69 2.52 3.56 13.31
C VAL A 69 1.09 3.84 12.86
N THR A 70 0.62 3.20 11.79
CA THR A 70 -0.77 3.32 11.33
C THR A 70 -1.76 2.82 12.40
N LYS A 71 -1.52 1.64 12.99
CA LYS A 71 -2.37 1.10 14.07
C LYS A 71 -2.44 2.05 15.26
N ASP A 72 -1.27 2.54 15.69
CA ASP A 72 -1.13 3.50 16.79
C ASP A 72 -1.88 4.81 16.53
N PHE A 73 -1.78 5.34 15.30
CA PHE A 73 -2.51 6.54 14.90
C PHE A 73 -4.02 6.30 14.96
N ILE A 74 -4.51 5.20 14.40
CA ILE A 74 -5.94 4.88 14.41
C ILE A 74 -6.49 4.82 15.83
N GLN A 75 -5.75 4.24 16.77
CA GLN A 75 -6.18 4.10 18.16
C GLN A 75 -6.18 5.41 18.95
N ARG A 76 -5.37 6.40 18.57
CA ARG A 76 -5.21 7.67 19.31
C ARG A 76 -6.14 8.78 18.85
N HIS A 77 -6.78 8.64 17.70
CA HIS A 77 -7.57 9.70 17.07
C HIS A 77 -9.04 9.30 16.96
N GLN A 78 -9.96 10.23 17.21
CA GLN A 78 -11.41 9.96 17.21
C GLN A 78 -11.99 9.79 15.80
N GLN A 79 -11.43 10.50 14.83
CA GLN A 79 -11.82 10.46 13.41
C GLN A 79 -10.55 10.33 12.56
N PRO A 80 -9.84 9.19 12.62
CA PRO A 80 -8.62 8.98 11.85
C PRO A 80 -8.98 8.77 10.38
N ILE A 81 -8.18 9.35 9.49
CA ILE A 81 -8.19 9.06 8.05
C ILE A 81 -6.77 8.76 7.61
N ILE A 82 -6.58 7.64 6.94
CA ILE A 82 -5.27 7.24 6.42
C ILE A 82 -5.23 7.58 4.93
N VAL A 83 -4.20 8.29 4.50
CA VAL A 83 -3.98 8.62 3.09
C VAL A 83 -2.67 7.98 2.66
N MET A 84 -2.76 6.97 1.82
CA MET A 84 -1.65 6.26 1.20
C MET A 84 -1.26 7.00 -0.08
N VAL A 85 -0.17 7.78 -0.03
CA VAL A 85 0.31 8.59 -1.17
C VAL A 85 1.33 7.78 -1.95
N GLY A 86 1.05 7.51 -3.23
CA GLY A 86 1.81 6.54 -4.02
C GLY A 86 1.53 5.11 -3.55
N CYS A 87 0.26 4.73 -3.47
CA CYS A 87 -0.16 3.49 -2.84
C CYS A 87 0.38 2.22 -3.53
N GLY A 88 0.59 2.27 -4.86
CA GLY A 88 0.95 1.10 -5.66
C GLY A 88 0.10 -0.13 -5.31
N LEU A 89 0.80 -1.23 -5.05
CA LEU A 89 0.23 -2.53 -4.65
C LEU A 89 0.43 -2.81 -3.14
N ASP A 90 0.41 -1.77 -2.29
CA ASP A 90 0.43 -1.97 -0.84
C ASP A 90 -0.98 -2.27 -0.30
N ALA A 91 -1.15 -3.45 0.28
CA ALA A 91 -2.38 -3.88 0.96
C ALA A 91 -2.35 -3.60 2.47
N ARG A 92 -1.91 -2.40 2.88
CA ARG A 92 -1.77 -2.07 4.32
C ARG A 92 -3.07 -2.22 5.08
N HIS A 93 -4.20 -1.88 4.47
CA HIS A 93 -5.50 -2.03 5.12
C HIS A 93 -5.71 -3.50 5.60
N GLU A 94 -5.31 -4.50 4.79
CA GLU A 94 -5.39 -5.93 5.16
C GLU A 94 -4.48 -6.25 6.36
N ARG A 95 -3.25 -5.74 6.39
CA ARG A 95 -2.27 -6.00 7.46
C ARG A 95 -2.54 -5.20 8.76
N VAL A 96 -3.21 -4.06 8.65
CA VAL A 96 -3.72 -3.31 9.80
C VAL A 96 -4.86 -4.10 10.46
N GLY A 97 -5.65 -4.82 9.67
CA GLY A 97 -6.68 -5.73 10.15
C GLY A 97 -7.82 -5.01 10.88
N ASP A 98 -8.39 -5.68 11.90
CA ASP A 98 -9.57 -5.20 12.62
C ASP A 98 -9.42 -3.79 13.22
N ILE A 99 -8.19 -3.39 13.58
CA ILE A 99 -7.91 -2.05 14.09
C ILE A 99 -8.35 -0.98 13.09
N GLY A 100 -8.15 -1.22 11.79
CA GLY A 100 -8.45 -0.27 10.72
C GLY A 100 -9.81 -0.45 10.07
N LYS A 101 -10.60 -1.45 10.47
CA LYS A 101 -11.85 -1.84 9.79
C LYS A 101 -12.85 -0.70 9.59
N ASN A 102 -12.94 0.21 10.56
CA ASN A 102 -13.86 1.36 10.53
C ASN A 102 -13.16 2.68 10.20
N THR A 103 -11.92 2.63 9.72
CA THR A 103 -11.11 3.80 9.37
C THR A 103 -11.04 3.93 7.84
N PRO A 104 -11.36 5.09 7.26
CA PRO A 104 -11.17 5.33 5.83
C PRO A 104 -9.69 5.26 5.42
N PHE A 105 -9.39 4.46 4.39
CA PHE A 105 -8.11 4.40 3.70
C PHE A 105 -8.26 5.00 2.30
N TYR A 106 -7.64 6.15 2.08
CA TYR A 106 -7.56 6.78 0.77
C TYR A 106 -6.28 6.31 0.06
N GLU A 107 -6.45 5.57 -1.01
CA GLU A 107 -5.36 5.01 -1.83
C GLU A 107 -5.13 5.93 -3.03
N LEU A 108 -4.13 6.80 -2.92
CA LEU A 108 -3.79 7.81 -3.93
C LEU A 108 -2.61 7.36 -4.77
N ASP A 109 -2.79 7.36 -6.09
CA ASP A 109 -1.72 7.13 -7.06
C ASP A 109 -2.17 7.60 -8.45
N LEU A 110 -1.26 7.54 -9.42
CA LEU A 110 -1.56 7.87 -10.81
C LEU A 110 -2.72 6.99 -11.34
N PRO A 111 -3.56 7.51 -12.26
CA PRO A 111 -4.72 6.79 -12.78
C PRO A 111 -4.43 5.37 -13.25
N ASP A 112 -3.32 5.14 -13.95
CA ASP A 112 -2.94 3.82 -14.45
C ASP A 112 -2.56 2.84 -13.33
N VAL A 113 -1.94 3.33 -12.25
CA VAL A 113 -1.62 2.53 -11.06
C VAL A 113 -2.89 2.15 -10.30
N ILE A 114 -3.82 3.10 -10.13
CA ILE A 114 -5.12 2.84 -9.50
C ILE A 114 -5.96 1.87 -10.34
N ALA A 115 -5.94 1.99 -11.67
CA ALA A 115 -6.61 1.06 -12.57
C ALA A 115 -6.05 -0.36 -12.43
N LEU A 116 -4.72 -0.52 -12.35
CA LEU A 116 -4.09 -1.80 -12.08
C LEU A 116 -4.47 -2.35 -10.70
N ARG A 117 -4.39 -1.54 -9.64
CA ARG A 117 -4.78 -1.94 -8.29
C ARG A 117 -6.20 -2.49 -8.26
N LYS A 118 -7.14 -1.80 -8.91
CA LYS A 118 -8.55 -2.22 -8.99
C LYS A 118 -8.75 -3.57 -9.70
N GLN A 119 -7.89 -3.92 -10.65
CA GLN A 119 -7.95 -5.22 -11.34
C GLN A 119 -7.37 -6.36 -10.49
N MET A 120 -6.35 -6.06 -9.70
CA MET A 120 -5.55 -7.07 -8.98
C MET A 120 -6.02 -7.30 -7.55
N MET A 121 -6.57 -6.27 -6.89
CA MET A 121 -6.89 -6.27 -5.48
C MET A 121 -8.40 -6.03 -5.29
N PRO A 122 -9.10 -6.90 -4.54
CA PRO A 122 -10.46 -6.60 -4.09
C PRO A 122 -10.47 -5.31 -3.27
N LEU A 123 -11.43 -4.42 -3.54
CA LEU A 123 -11.59 -3.18 -2.80
C LEU A 123 -12.32 -3.46 -1.47
N ALA A 124 -11.74 -3.07 -0.34
CA ALA A 124 -12.41 -3.15 0.96
C ALA A 124 -13.48 -2.05 1.13
N GLU A 125 -14.44 -2.27 2.03
CA GLU A 125 -15.56 -1.33 2.28
C GLU A 125 -15.09 0.06 2.74
N ASN A 126 -13.94 0.12 3.43
CA ASN A 126 -13.35 1.34 3.97
C ASN A 126 -12.19 1.87 3.10
N GLU A 127 -11.95 1.31 1.91
CA GLU A 127 -10.97 1.85 0.95
C GLU A 127 -11.64 2.77 -0.08
N ILE A 128 -10.99 3.90 -0.35
CA ILE A 128 -11.38 4.85 -1.37
C ILE A 128 -10.20 5.05 -2.32
N LEU A 129 -10.39 4.69 -3.59
CA LEU A 129 -9.36 4.88 -4.62
C LEU A 129 -9.39 6.34 -5.13
N LEU A 130 -8.23 7.00 -5.10
CA LEU A 130 -8.03 8.36 -5.61
C LEU A 130 -7.04 8.37 -6.78
N PRO A 131 -7.52 8.30 -8.04
CA PRO A 131 -6.67 8.43 -9.22
C PRO A 131 -6.27 9.89 -9.42
N ALA A 132 -5.13 10.29 -8.86
CA ALA A 132 -4.64 11.66 -8.87
C ALA A 132 -3.11 11.73 -8.72
N SER A 133 -2.50 12.81 -9.17
CA SER A 133 -1.09 13.06 -8.91
C SER A 133 -0.87 13.52 -7.46
N ALA A 134 0.16 13.01 -6.80
CA ALA A 134 0.57 13.50 -5.48
C ALA A 134 1.03 14.98 -5.52
N PHE A 135 1.34 15.50 -6.71
CA PHE A 135 1.70 16.91 -6.92
C PHE A 135 0.49 17.83 -7.11
N GLU A 136 -0.69 17.29 -7.30
CA GLU A 136 -1.94 18.05 -7.27
C GLU A 136 -2.42 18.20 -5.83
N THR A 137 -3.08 19.30 -5.49
CA THR A 137 -3.53 19.58 -4.10
C THR A 137 -5.04 19.49 -3.91
N ASP A 138 -5.83 19.45 -4.99
CA ASP A 138 -7.29 19.49 -4.95
C ASP A 138 -7.90 18.33 -4.13
N TRP A 139 -7.23 17.18 -4.09
CA TRP A 139 -7.64 16.05 -3.26
C TRP A 139 -7.54 16.36 -1.75
N MET A 140 -6.56 17.16 -1.34
CA MET A 140 -6.39 17.60 0.05
C MET A 140 -7.55 18.53 0.45
N ASP A 141 -7.86 19.50 -0.40
CA ASP A 141 -8.97 20.44 -0.17
C ASP A 141 -10.31 19.72 -0.12
N THR A 142 -10.50 18.72 -0.97
CA THR A 142 -11.68 17.85 -0.96
C THR A 142 -11.81 17.09 0.35
N LEU A 143 -10.73 16.45 0.81
CA LEU A 143 -10.72 15.72 2.08
C LEU A 143 -10.96 16.64 3.28
N GLN A 144 -10.32 17.81 3.31
CA GLN A 144 -10.48 18.78 4.39
C GLN A 144 -11.91 19.34 4.45
N THR A 145 -12.54 19.55 3.29
CA THR A 145 -13.95 19.99 3.20
C THR A 145 -14.90 18.89 3.65
N GLN A 146 -14.63 17.64 3.25
CA GLN A 146 -15.46 16.49 3.59
C GLN A 146 -15.35 16.11 5.08
N TYR A 147 -14.16 16.25 5.68
CA TYR A 147 -13.87 15.85 7.05
C TYR A 147 -13.16 16.97 7.83
N PRO A 148 -13.86 18.06 8.18
CA PRO A 148 -13.26 19.25 8.78
C PRO A 148 -12.65 19.02 10.18
N HIS A 149 -12.99 17.92 10.83
CA HIS A 149 -12.53 17.57 12.19
C HIS A 149 -11.71 16.27 12.23
N ALA A 150 -11.42 15.66 11.09
CA ALA A 150 -10.61 14.45 11.03
C ALA A 150 -9.15 14.72 11.33
N SER A 151 -8.48 13.70 11.85
CA SER A 151 -7.02 13.65 11.92
C SER A 151 -6.50 12.84 10.75
N PHE A 152 -5.67 13.44 9.91
CA PHE A 152 -5.10 12.79 8.73
C PHE A 152 -3.71 12.22 9.01
N TYR A 153 -3.49 10.97 8.63
CA TYR A 153 -2.15 10.38 8.54
C TYR A 153 -1.78 10.19 7.06
N LEU A 154 -0.93 11.08 6.56
CA LEU A 154 -0.40 10.99 5.21
C LEU A 154 0.83 10.10 5.22
N LEU A 155 0.71 8.93 4.60
CA LEU A 155 1.76 7.96 4.49
C LEU A 155 2.38 8.08 3.10
N LEU A 156 3.51 8.80 3.03
CA LEU A 156 4.35 8.88 1.84
C LEU A 156 5.47 7.84 1.94
N LYS A 157 5.64 7.03 0.92
CA LYS A 157 6.79 6.11 0.82
C LYS A 157 7.54 6.39 -0.47
N ALA A 158 8.81 6.74 -0.36
CA ALA A 158 9.72 6.51 -1.47
C ALA A 158 9.86 4.99 -1.63
N CYS A 159 9.55 4.45 -2.81
CA CYS A 159 9.69 3.03 -3.14
C CYS A 159 11.05 2.48 -2.66
#